data_AF-A0A5J9UXV5-F1
#
_entry.id   AF-A0A5J9UXV5-F1
#
_cell.length_a   1.000
_cell.length_b   1.000
_cell.length_c   1.000
_cell.angle_alpha   90.00
_cell.angle_beta   90.00
_cell.angle_gamma   90.00
#
_symmetry.space_group_name_H-M   'P 1'
#
loop_
_entity.id
_entity.type
_entity.pdbx_description
1 polymer ?
#
loop_
_entity_poly.entity_id
_entity_poly.type
_entity_poly.pdbx_seq_one_letter_code
_entity_poly.pdbx_strand_id
1 'polypeptide(L)'
;MRFPEGALYLSLDHGKFGAHVYRIKKELQSLEATTGNGEYTSTGKNTVAACVSFMEAVGEASGVLSSAFGEDADKPVLYDRDVFEEAFGLTWTNA
;
A
#
# COMPACT_ATOMS: atom_id res chain seq x y z
N MET A 1 17.17 -13.22 -10.88
CA MET A 1 17.60 -12.93 -9.49
C MET A 1 16.62 -13.64 -8.58
N ARG A 2 17.09 -14.43 -7.60
CA ARG A 2 16.19 -15.16 -6.68
C ARG A 2 15.59 -14.19 -5.65
N PHE A 3 14.40 -14.52 -5.13
CA PHE A 3 13.79 -13.80 -4.02
C PHE A 3 14.73 -13.81 -2.78
N PRO A 4 14.99 -12.65 -2.15
CA PRO A 4 15.97 -12.55 -1.06
C PRO A 4 15.65 -13.45 0.13
N GLU A 5 16.68 -14.02 0.76
CA GLU A 5 16.52 -14.85 1.97
C GLU A 5 16.33 -13.98 3.20
N GLY A 6 15.50 -14.43 4.14
CA GLY A 6 15.33 -13.78 5.45
C GLY A 6 14.67 -12.40 5.40
N ALA A 7 14.18 -11.97 4.23
CA ALA A 7 13.45 -10.74 4.05
C ALA A 7 11.95 -11.01 3.90
N LEU A 8 11.15 -10.11 4.45
CA LEU A 8 9.70 -10.13 4.34
C LEU A 8 9.26 -8.93 3.51
N TYR A 9 8.49 -9.18 2.45
CA TYR A 9 7.99 -8.14 1.56
C TYR A 9 6.47 -8.04 1.65
N LEU A 10 5.97 -6.82 1.44
CA LEU A 10 4.55 -6.52 1.36
C LEU A 10 4.17 -6.31 -0.11
N SER A 11 3.18 -7.03 -0.60
CA SER A 11 2.56 -6.76 -1.91
C SER A 11 1.63 -5.56 -1.81
N LEU A 12 1.72 -4.69 -2.81
CA LEU A 12 0.83 -3.53 -2.99
C LEU A 12 -0.16 -3.71 -4.14
N ASP A 13 -0.02 -4.78 -4.93
CA ASP A 13 -0.79 -4.99 -6.16
C ASP A 13 -2.17 -5.61 -5.89
N HIS A 14 -2.36 -6.22 -4.72
CA HIS A 14 -3.58 -6.90 -4.33
C HIS A 14 -3.82 -6.80 -2.83
N GLY A 15 -4.95 -7.36 -2.42
CA GLY A 15 -5.39 -7.32 -1.03
C GLY A 15 -5.93 -5.96 -0.61
N LYS A 16 -6.52 -5.92 0.58
CA LYS A 16 -7.06 -4.67 1.14
C LYS A 16 -5.92 -3.70 1.42
N PHE A 17 -4.77 -4.21 1.87
CA PHE A 17 -3.59 -3.39 2.11
C PHE A 17 -3.14 -2.58 0.88
N GLY A 18 -2.97 -3.23 -0.28
CA GLY A 18 -2.59 -2.55 -1.53
C GLY A 18 -3.58 -1.46 -1.94
N ALA A 19 -4.89 -1.72 -1.80
CA ALA A 19 -5.94 -0.74 -2.07
C ALA A 19 -5.84 0.49 -1.15
N HIS A 20 -5.52 0.30 0.13
CA HIS A 20 -5.32 1.41 1.06
C HIS A 20 -4.05 2.20 0.75
N VAL A 21 -2.93 1.54 0.40
CA VAL A 21 -1.70 2.23 -0.02
C VAL A 21 -1.92 3.04 -1.29
N TYR A 22 -2.68 2.52 -2.24
CA TYR A 22 -3.07 3.26 -3.45
C TYR A 22 -3.92 4.49 -3.11
N ARG A 23 -4.89 4.36 -2.19
CA ARG A 23 -5.69 5.48 -1.69
C ARG A 23 -4.83 6.55 -1.04
N ILE A 24 -3.90 6.17 -0.17
CA ILE A 24 -2.93 7.07 0.48
C ILE A 24 -2.14 7.85 -0.57
N LYS A 25 -1.59 7.17 -1.59
CA LYS A 25 -0.84 7.80 -2.68
C LYS A 25 -1.70 8.80 -3.46
N LYS A 26 -2.97 8.46 -3.74
CA LYS A 26 -3.90 9.34 -4.45
C LYS A 26 -4.23 10.59 -3.64
N GLU A 27 -4.48 10.45 -2.34
CA GLU A 27 -4.76 11.61 -1.47
C GLU A 27 -3.53 12.50 -1.32
N LEU A 28 -2.32 11.92 -1.26
CA LEU A 28 -1.07 12.69 -1.27
C LEU A 28 -0.91 13.50 -2.58
N GLN A 29 -1.17 12.89 -3.74
CA GLN A 29 -1.14 13.59 -5.03
C GLN A 29 -2.19 14.70 -5.11
N SER A 30 -3.38 14.48 -4.54
CA SER A 30 -4.43 15.51 -4.42
C SER A 30 -3.96 16.68 -3.55
N LEU A 31 -3.33 16.40 -2.42
CA LEU A 31 -2.75 17.41 -1.53
C LEU A 31 -1.62 18.20 -2.22
N GLU A 32 -0.71 17.51 -2.91
CA GLU A 32 0.37 18.14 -3.69
C GLU A 32 -0.17 19.02 -4.82
N ALA A 33 -1.20 18.57 -5.54
CA ALA A 33 -1.85 19.38 -6.57
C ALA A 33 -2.53 20.64 -5.99
N THR A 34 -3.07 20.53 -4.77
CA THR A 34 -3.76 21.64 -4.08
C THR A 34 -2.78 22.63 -3.45
N THR A 35 -1.56 22.19 -3.11
CA THR A 35 -0.53 23.01 -2.43
C THR A 35 0.58 23.49 -3.36
N GLY A 36 0.81 22.82 -4.49
CA GLY A 36 1.93 23.08 -5.42
C GLY A 36 1.61 23.99 -6.60
N ASN A 37 0.34 24.19 -6.96
CA ASN A 37 -0.04 25.15 -8.01
C ASN A 37 -0.19 26.55 -7.42
N GLY A 38 0.89 27.32 -7.52
CA GLY A 38 1.12 28.59 -6.83
C GLY A 38 0.22 29.78 -7.16
N GLU A 39 -0.85 29.63 -7.94
CA GLU A 39 -1.78 30.73 -8.18
C GLU A 39 -3.21 30.18 -8.31
N TYR A 40 -4.11 30.77 -7.52
CA TYR A 40 -5.56 30.58 -7.53
C TYR A 40 -6.12 29.27 -6.96
N THR A 41 -6.84 29.42 -5.83
CA THR A 41 -7.92 28.57 -5.27
C THR A 41 -7.65 27.57 -4.14
N SER A 42 -6.53 27.62 -3.41
CA SER A 42 -6.44 26.90 -2.12
C SER A 42 -7.04 27.74 -0.98
N THR A 43 -8.34 27.58 -0.72
CA THR A 43 -8.86 27.94 0.61
C THR A 43 -8.32 26.90 1.59
N GLY A 44 -7.82 27.32 2.76
CA GLY A 44 -7.24 26.40 3.76
C GLY A 44 -8.15 25.21 4.14
N LYS A 45 -9.46 25.30 3.87
CA LYS A 45 -10.42 24.19 3.95
C LYS A 45 -10.09 23.00 3.04
N ASN A 46 -9.61 23.24 1.81
CA ASN A 46 -9.26 22.17 0.86
C ASN A 46 -8.00 21.43 1.31
N THR A 47 -7.01 22.15 1.82
CA THR A 47 -5.79 21.56 2.38
C THR A 47 -6.09 20.75 3.64
N VAL A 48 -6.93 21.28 4.55
CA VAL A 48 -7.35 20.55 5.77
C VAL A 48 -8.13 19.28 5.40
N ALA A 49 -9.07 19.35 4.45
CA ALA A 49 -9.83 18.19 4.00
C ALA A 49 -8.90 17.11 3.41
N ALA A 50 -7.96 17.49 2.55
CA ALA A 50 -6.98 16.56 1.98
C ALA A 50 -6.09 15.91 3.06
N CYS A 51 -5.63 16.68 4.05
CA CYS A 51 -4.87 16.14 5.18
C CYS A 51 -5.70 15.16 6.03
N VAL A 52 -6.99 15.46 6.28
CA VAL A 52 -7.89 14.56 7.01
C VAL A 52 -8.08 13.25 6.24
N SER A 53 -8.40 13.33 4.94
CA SER A 53 -8.57 12.14 4.10
C SER A 53 -7.30 11.29 4.00
N PHE A 54 -6.13 11.92 3.96
CA PHE A 54 -4.85 11.20 4.05
C PHE A 54 -4.68 10.47 5.38
N MET A 55 -4.90 11.14 6.52
CA MET A 55 -4.77 10.52 7.83
C MET A 55 -5.78 9.39 8.05
N GLU A 56 -7.02 9.53 7.56
CA GLU A 56 -8.03 8.48 7.58
C GLU A 56 -7.58 7.26 6.77
N ALA A 57 -7.06 7.46 5.55
CA ALA A 57 -6.56 6.35 4.72
C ALA A 57 -5.38 5.62 5.38
N VAL A 58 -4.49 6.34 6.06
CA VAL A 58 -3.39 5.75 6.86
C VAL A 58 -3.93 4.97 8.06
N GLY A 59 -4.93 5.51 8.76
CA GLY A 59 -5.59 4.83 9.88
C GLY A 59 -6.28 3.54 9.46
N GLU A 60 -7.02 3.56 8.35
CA GLU A 60 -7.65 2.37 7.75
C GLU A 60 -6.60 1.32 7.36
N ALA A 61 -5.51 1.72 6.69
CA ALA A 61 -4.42 0.83 6.30
C ALA A 61 -3.78 0.15 7.53
N SER A 62 -3.54 0.92 8.59
CA SER A 62 -3.01 0.43 9.85
C SER A 62 -3.97 -0.55 10.55
N GLY A 63 -5.28 -0.27 10.49
CA GLY A 63 -6.31 -1.17 11.00
C GLY A 63 -6.35 -2.51 10.25
N VAL A 64 -6.21 -2.48 8.92
CA VAL A 64 -6.15 -3.70 8.10
C VAL A 64 -4.90 -4.52 8.44
N LEU A 65 -3.72 -3.88 8.51
CA LEU A 65 -2.48 -4.54 8.92
C LEU A 65 -2.57 -5.14 10.34
N SER A 66 -3.18 -4.41 11.27
CA SER A 66 -3.34 -4.85 12.66
C SER A 66 -4.41 -5.94 12.84
N SER A 67 -5.30 -6.13 11.86
CA SER A 67 -6.38 -7.13 11.90
C SER A 67 -5.92 -8.56 11.58
N ALA A 68 -4.64 -8.74 11.21
CA ALA A 68 -3.91 -10.00 11.07
C ALA A 68 -4.51 -11.11 10.16
N PHE A 69 -5.76 -11.08 9.72
CA PHE A 69 -6.44 -12.23 9.08
C PHE A 69 -7.56 -11.84 8.09
N GLY A 70 -7.59 -10.59 7.64
CA GLY A 70 -8.63 -10.08 6.73
C GLY A 70 -8.27 -10.13 5.24
N GLU A 71 -7.13 -10.70 4.88
CA GLU A 71 -6.64 -10.83 3.50
C GLU A 71 -7.08 -12.17 2.90
N ASP A 72 -7.30 -12.19 1.59
CA ASP A 72 -7.73 -13.38 0.86
C ASP A 72 -6.68 -14.49 1.01
N ALA A 73 -7.08 -15.69 1.43
CA ALA A 73 -6.14 -16.81 1.64
C ALA A 73 -5.39 -17.17 0.35
N ASP A 74 -6.03 -16.95 -0.81
CA ASP A 74 -5.48 -17.22 -2.13
C ASP A 74 -4.51 -16.13 -2.62
N LYS A 75 -4.42 -14.99 -1.90
CA LYS A 75 -3.60 -13.83 -2.29
C LYS A 75 -2.92 -13.22 -1.06
N PRO A 76 -1.90 -13.88 -0.51
CA PRO A 76 -1.17 -13.37 0.65
C PRO A 76 -0.59 -11.98 0.34
N VAL A 77 -0.64 -11.08 1.31
CA VAL A 77 -0.05 -9.74 1.19
C VAL A 77 1.41 -9.73 1.66
N LEU A 78 1.77 -10.65 2.57
CA LEU A 78 3.13 -10.83 3.05
C LEU A 78 3.80 -12.00 2.33
N TYR A 79 4.99 -11.75 1.81
CA TYR A 79 5.80 -12.71 1.09
C TYR A 79 7.17 -12.82 1.74
N ASP A 80 7.43 -13.97 2.36
CA ASP A 80 8.79 -14.48 2.45
C ASP A 80 9.13 -15.26 1.17
N ARG A 81 10.35 -15.80 1.10
CA ARG A 81 10.78 -16.56 -0.09
C ARG A 81 9.87 -17.75 -0.37
N ASP A 82 9.52 -18.53 0.64
CA ASP A 82 8.82 -19.79 0.44
C ASP A 82 7.37 -19.52 0.01
N VAL A 83 6.70 -18.57 0.66
CA VAL A 83 5.37 -18.11 0.29
C VAL A 83 5.36 -17.50 -1.12
N PHE A 84 6.41 -16.77 -1.51
CA PHE A 84 6.53 -16.23 -2.86
C PHE A 84 6.73 -17.33 -3.90
N GLU A 85 7.65 -18.27 -3.67
CA GLU A 85 7.90 -19.37 -4.60
C GLU A 85 6.63 -20.25 -4.74
N GLU A 86 5.91 -20.53 -3.64
CA GLU A 86 4.65 -21.28 -3.65
C GLU A 86 3.54 -20.54 -4.39
N ALA A 87 3.27 -19.28 -4.06
CA ALA A 87 2.16 -18.50 -4.63
C ALA A 87 2.29 -18.29 -6.15
N PHE A 88 3.51 -18.24 -6.66
CA PHE A 88 3.79 -18.06 -8.09
C PHE A 88 4.18 -19.38 -8.80
N GLY A 89 4.15 -20.52 -8.10
CA GLY A 89 4.52 -21.83 -8.66
C GLY A 89 5.95 -21.87 -9.20
N LEU A 90 6.87 -21.13 -8.57
CA LEU A 90 8.25 -21.00 -8.99
C LEU A 90 9.11 -22.07 -8.30
N THR A 91 10.01 -22.68 -9.07
CA THR A 91 11.04 -23.57 -8.51
C THR A 91 12.40 -23.04 -8.93
N TRP A 92 13.21 -22.63 -7.96
CA TRP A 92 14.55 -22.15 -8.25
C TRP A 92 15.47 -23.33 -8.60
N THR A 93 16.07 -23.28 -9.79
CA THR A 93 17.10 -24.24 -10.20
C THR A 93 18.47 -23.56 -10.14
N ASN A 94 19.39 -24.16 -9.38
CA ASN A 94 20.79 -23.72 -9.36
C ASN A 94 21.45 -24.21 -10.65
N ALA A 95 21.42 -23.39 -11.70
CA ALA A 95 22.30 -23.56 -12.86
C ALA A 95 23.66 -22.89 -12.59
#